data_AF-A0A529Y2A0-F1
#
_entry.id   AF-A0A529Y2A0-F1
#
_cell.length_a   1.000
_cell.length_b   1.000
_cell.length_c   1.000
_cell.angle_alpha   90.00
_cell.angle_beta   90.00
_cell.angle_gamma   90.00
#
_symmetry.space_group_name_H-M   'P 1'
#
loop_
_entity.id
_entity.type
_entity.pdbx_description
1 polymer ?
#
loop_
_entity_poly.entity_id
_entity_poly.type
_entity_poly.pdbx_seq_one_letter_code
_entity_poly.pdbx_strand_id
1 'polypeptide(L)'
;VTATTAMGLFLSTFMSSQIAAIFGTALITMIPATQYSGMIDPVSSLQGVGAFVGRIYPTTYFVTISRGVFSKALSFADLSGAFVPMLVAIPVLLGLGAAFLKKQAR
;
A
#
# COMPACT_ATOMS: atom_id res chain seq x y z
N VAL A 1 -0.33 -1.70 9.53
CA VAL A 1 -0.55 -3.17 9.56
C VAL A 1 -1.78 -3.57 8.76
N THR A 2 -2.98 -3.06 9.04
CA THR A 2 -4.22 -3.52 8.37
C THR A 2 -4.18 -3.41 6.84
N ALA A 3 -3.72 -2.28 6.29
CA ALA A 3 -3.60 -2.11 4.84
C ALA A 3 -2.61 -3.09 4.19
N THR A 4 -1.46 -3.34 4.83
CA THR A 4 -0.46 -4.29 4.33
C THR A 4 -0.97 -5.73 4.39
N THR A 5 -1.72 -6.10 5.42
CA THR A 5 -2.38 -7.41 5.52
C THR A 5 -3.44 -7.58 4.44
N ALA A 6 -4.29 -6.56 4.22
CA ALA A 6 -5.29 -6.58 3.15
C ALA A 6 -4.65 -6.72 1.76
N MET A 7 -3.51 -6.06 1.53
CA MET A 7 -2.75 -6.17 0.28
C MET A 7 -2.19 -7.57 0.07
N GLY A 8 -1.60 -8.18 1.11
CA GLY A 8 -1.12 -9.56 1.04
C GLY A 8 -2.26 -10.56 0.77
N LEU A 9 -3.42 -10.36 1.41
CA LEU A 9 -4.60 -11.18 1.16
C LEU A 9 -5.08 -11.03 -0.29
N PHE A 10 -5.21 -9.80 -0.79
CA PHE A 10 -5.57 -9.54 -2.18
C PHE A 10 -4.62 -10.20 -3.18
N LEU A 11 -3.31 -10.03 -3.00
CA LEU A 11 -2.30 -10.64 -3.88
C LEU A 11 -2.32 -12.17 -3.84
N SER A 12 -2.61 -12.76 -2.67
CA SER A 12 -2.69 -14.22 -2.53
C SER A 12 -3.81 -14.85 -3.36
N THR A 13 -4.87 -14.10 -3.71
CA THR A 13 -5.99 -14.62 -4.51
C THR A 13 -5.59 -15.05 -5.93
N PHE A 14 -4.46 -14.55 -6.43
CA PHE A 14 -3.94 -14.86 -7.78
C PHE A 14 -2.86 -15.94 -7.78
N MET A 15 -2.42 -16.40 -6.61
CA MET A 15 -1.26 -17.29 -6.46
C MET A 15 -1.70 -18.71 -6.13
N SER A 16 -1.27 -19.69 -6.92
CA SER A 16 -1.65 -21.10 -6.72
C SER A 16 -0.72 -21.87 -5.75
N SER A 17 0.45 -21.31 -5.41
CA SER A 17 1.43 -21.93 -4.52
C SER A 17 1.75 -21.02 -3.34
N GLN A 18 1.90 -21.60 -2.15
CA GLN A 18 2.28 -20.87 -0.93
C GLN A 18 3.64 -20.16 -1.11
N ILE A 19 4.61 -20.82 -1.74
CA ILE A 19 5.92 -20.22 -2.02
C ILE A 19 5.76 -19.02 -2.95
N ALA A 20 4.97 -19.16 -4.02
CA ALA A 20 4.69 -18.06 -4.95
C ALA A 20 3.96 -16.90 -4.25
N ALA A 21 3.02 -17.19 -3.36
CA ALA A 21 2.31 -16.17 -2.59
C ALA A 21 3.25 -15.38 -1.67
N ILE A 22 4.15 -16.04 -0.95
CA ILE A 22 5.11 -15.39 -0.04
C ILE A 22 6.10 -14.53 -0.84
N PHE A 23 6.82 -15.12 -1.80
CA PHE A 23 7.83 -14.40 -2.57
C PHE A 23 7.22 -13.33 -3.47
N GLY A 24 6.12 -13.66 -4.16
CA GLY A 24 5.42 -12.72 -5.02
C GLY A 24 4.90 -11.52 -4.24
N THR A 25 4.27 -11.74 -3.09
CA THR A 25 3.83 -10.65 -2.21
C THR A 25 5.03 -9.84 -1.73
N ALA A 26 6.10 -10.47 -1.23
CA ALA A 26 7.27 -9.74 -0.76
C ALA A 26 7.85 -8.81 -1.84
N LEU A 27 8.07 -9.31 -3.06
CA LEU A 27 8.64 -8.51 -4.16
C LEU A 27 7.70 -7.39 -4.62
N ILE A 28 6.43 -7.73 -4.89
CA ILE A 28 5.43 -6.78 -5.39
C ILE A 28 5.14 -5.69 -4.37
N THR A 29 5.27 -5.98 -3.07
CA THR A 29 5.03 -4.97 -2.03
C THR A 29 6.28 -4.18 -1.67
N MET A 30 7.46 -4.79 -1.68
CA MET A 30 8.70 -4.13 -1.29
C MET A 30 9.17 -3.14 -2.35
N ILE A 31 9.13 -3.48 -3.65
CA ILE A 31 9.64 -2.60 -4.71
C ILE A 31 8.90 -1.25 -4.73
N PRO A 32 7.55 -1.18 -4.77
CA PRO A 32 6.85 0.09 -4.73
C PRO A 32 7.02 0.83 -3.41
N ALA A 33 7.11 0.09 -2.30
CA ALA A 33 7.32 0.67 -0.98
C ALA A 33 8.66 1.39 -0.89
N THR A 34 9.75 0.83 -1.41
CA THR A 34 11.06 1.47 -1.31
C THR A 34 11.29 2.49 -2.42
N GLN A 35 10.89 2.18 -3.66
CA GLN A 35 11.26 2.96 -4.83
C GLN A 35 10.32 4.14 -5.11
N TYR A 36 9.02 4.02 -4.81
CA TYR A 36 8.02 4.98 -5.30
C TYR A 36 7.23 5.69 -4.20
N SER A 37 7.41 5.32 -2.93
CA SER A 37 6.56 5.82 -1.84
C SER A 37 6.99 7.15 -1.21
N GLY A 38 8.09 7.77 -1.67
CA GLY A 38 8.65 8.91 -0.95
C GLY A 38 9.66 8.53 0.15
N MET A 39 9.99 7.25 0.28
CA MET A 39 10.97 6.74 1.26
C MET A 39 12.40 7.14 0.92
N ILE A 40 12.80 7.02 -0.36
CA ILE A 40 14.11 7.45 -0.86
C ILE A 40 13.99 8.84 -1.49
N ASP A 41 13.29 8.92 -2.64
CA ASP A 41 13.03 10.16 -3.35
C ASP A 41 11.57 10.61 -3.16
N PRO A 42 11.30 11.92 -2.98
CA PRO A 42 9.94 12.42 -2.82
C PRO A 42 9.03 12.04 -3.99
N VAL A 43 7.76 11.67 -3.73
CA VAL A 43 6.81 11.31 -4.80
C VAL A 43 6.60 12.45 -5.80
N SER A 44 6.77 13.70 -5.38
CA SER A 44 6.69 14.88 -6.24
C SER A 44 7.81 15.00 -7.28
N SER A 45 8.95 14.32 -7.09
CA SER A 45 10.05 14.30 -8.09
C SER A 45 9.89 13.18 -9.12
N LEU A 46 9.03 12.20 -8.86
CA LEU A 46 8.77 11.09 -9.77
C LEU A 46 7.96 11.55 -10.98
N GLN A 47 8.17 10.89 -12.12
CA GLN A 47 7.38 11.07 -13.34
C GLN A 47 6.81 9.75 -13.84
N GLY A 48 5.83 9.81 -14.73
CA GLY A 48 5.23 8.64 -15.38
C GLY A 48 4.65 7.62 -14.39
N VAL A 49 4.97 6.34 -14.61
CA VAL A 49 4.43 5.21 -13.81
C VAL A 49 4.83 5.30 -12.34
N GLY A 50 6.07 5.71 -12.04
CA GLY A 50 6.52 5.84 -10.65
C GLY A 50 5.70 6.86 -9.86
N ALA A 51 5.37 7.99 -10.47
CA ALA A 51 4.50 9.00 -9.85
C ALA A 51 3.07 8.47 -9.65
N PHE A 52 2.55 7.71 -10.61
CA PHE A 52 1.23 7.10 -10.50
C PHE A 52 1.17 6.11 -9.34
N VAL A 53 2.12 5.17 -9.28
CA VAL A 53 2.23 4.20 -8.19
C VAL A 53 2.39 4.93 -6.85
N GLY A 54 3.28 5.91 -6.77
CA GLY A 54 3.48 6.70 -5.56
C GLY A 54 2.22 7.42 -5.07
N ARG A 55 1.29 7.81 -5.94
CA ARG A 55 0.04 8.48 -5.54
C ARG A 55 -1.03 7.53 -5.02
N ILE A 56 -1.02 6.26 -5.44
CA ILE A 56 -2.06 5.29 -5.03
C ILE A 56 -1.58 4.38 -3.90
N TYR A 57 -0.26 4.24 -3.71
CA TYR A 57 0.29 3.23 -2.84
C TYR A 57 0.20 3.63 -1.35
N PRO A 58 -0.36 2.79 -0.47
CA PRO A 58 -0.62 3.16 0.93
C PRO A 58 0.64 3.58 1.72
N THR A 59 1.80 3.01 1.39
CA THR A 59 3.06 3.34 2.06
C THR A 59 3.44 4.81 1.88
N THR A 60 3.02 5.46 0.80
CA THR A 60 3.30 6.90 0.58
C THR A 60 2.74 7.77 1.69
N TYR A 61 1.48 7.51 2.03
CA TYR A 61 0.79 8.25 3.06
C TYR A 61 1.34 7.92 4.45
N PHE A 62 1.74 6.67 4.68
CA PHE A 62 2.44 6.28 5.91
C PHE A 62 3.77 7.02 6.08
N VAL A 63 4.58 7.14 5.04
CA VAL A 63 5.85 7.89 5.06
C VAL A 63 5.59 9.38 5.31
N THR A 64 4.56 9.94 4.69
CA THR A 64 4.16 11.34 4.88
C THR A 64 3.73 11.62 6.32
N ILE A 65 2.87 10.77 6.90
CA ILE A 65 2.45 10.86 8.31
C ILE A 65 3.66 10.73 9.23
N SER A 66 4.50 9.72 9.03
CA SER A 66 5.68 9.47 9.88
C SER A 66 6.62 10.67 9.88
N ARG A 67 6.95 11.22 8.71
CA ARG A 67 7.78 12.43 8.59
C ARG A 67 7.10 13.65 9.19
N GLY A 68 5.78 13.81 9.00
CA GLY A 68 5.02 14.92 9.57
C GLY A 68 5.03 14.92 11.09
N VAL A 69 4.78 13.77 11.71
CA VAL A 69 4.77 13.63 13.16
C VAL A 69 6.18 13.77 13.73
N PHE A 70 7.14 12.99 13.24
CA PHE A 70 8.48 12.94 13.85
C PHE A 70 9.37 14.14 13.51
N SER A 71 9.26 14.70 12.31
CA SER A 71 10.15 15.78 11.88
C SER A 71 9.55 17.17 12.00
N LYS A 72 8.22 17.28 12.10
CA LYS A 72 7.51 18.58 12.11
C LYS A 72 6.51 18.74 13.25
N ALA A 73 6.35 17.74 14.12
CA ALA A 73 5.39 17.76 15.23
C ALA A 73 3.95 18.09 14.80
N LEU A 74 3.55 17.62 13.60
CA LEU A 74 2.20 17.84 13.08
C LEU A 74 1.17 17.07 13.89
N SER A 75 -0.01 17.69 14.04
CA SER A 75 -1.16 17.10 14.72
C SER A 75 -2.00 16.24 13.77
N PHE A 76 -3.02 15.56 14.31
CA PHE A 76 -3.99 14.82 13.51
C PHE A 76 -4.73 15.70 12.49
N ALA A 77 -5.04 16.95 12.85
CA ALA A 77 -5.74 17.86 11.96
C ALA A 77 -4.92 18.15 10.69
N ASP A 78 -3.63 18.39 10.87
CA ASP A 78 -2.67 18.69 9.79
C ASP A 78 -2.45 17.50 8.84
N LEU A 79 -2.64 16.28 9.35
CA LEU A 79 -2.38 15.02 8.64
C LEU A 79 -3.63 14.30 8.16
N SER A 80 -4.81 14.88 8.41
CA SER A 80 -6.11 14.30 8.03
C SER A 80 -6.16 13.85 6.57
N GLY A 81 -5.61 14.65 5.65
CA GLY A 81 -5.53 14.34 4.22
C GLY A 81 -4.68 13.11 3.88
N ALA A 82 -3.71 12.73 4.73
CA ALA A 82 -2.91 11.51 4.55
C ALA A 82 -3.54 10.28 5.22
N PHE A 83 -4.32 10.46 6.29
CA PHE A 83 -5.04 9.35 6.93
C PHE A 83 -6.17 8.81 6.06
N VAL A 84 -6.90 9.66 5.35
CA VAL A 84 -8.06 9.24 4.53
C VAL A 84 -7.68 8.19 3.47
N PRO A 85 -6.65 8.39 2.63
CA PRO A 85 -6.23 7.37 1.67
C PRO A 85 -5.83 6.03 2.30
N MET A 86 -5.17 6.05 3.47
CA MET A 86 -4.84 4.82 4.20
C MET A 86 -6.09 4.07 4.68
N LEU A 87 -7.10 4.80 5.17
CA LEU A 87 -8.36 4.21 5.61
C LEU A 87 -9.15 3.65 4.44
N VAL A 88 -9.20 4.36 3.30
CA VAL A 88 -9.89 3.92 2.07
C VAL A 88 -9.21 2.71 1.43
N ALA A 89 -7.88 2.60 1.52
CA ALA A 89 -7.16 1.46 0.95
C ALA A 89 -7.60 0.11 1.55
N ILE A 90 -7.99 0.07 2.83
CA ILE A 90 -8.39 -1.17 3.52
C ILE A 90 -9.65 -1.80 2.89
N PRO A 91 -10.82 -1.14 2.86
CA PRO A 91 -12.02 -1.72 2.26
C PRO A 91 -11.86 -1.95 0.76
N VAL A 92 -11.08 -1.13 0.05
CA VAL A 92 -10.81 -1.35 -1.37
C VAL A 92 -10.02 -2.65 -1.58
N LEU A 93 -8.91 -2.85 -0.88
CA LEU A 93 -8.09 -4.06 -1.02
C LEU A 93 -8.83 -5.31 -0.56
N LEU A 94 -9.57 -5.23 0.55
CA LEU A 94 -10.39 -6.35 1.02
C LEU A 94 -11.54 -6.66 0.07
N GLY A 95 -12.23 -5.65 -0.46
CA GLY A 95 -13.30 -5.80 -1.43
C GLY A 95 -12.81 -6.42 -2.74
N LEU A 96 -11.65 -5.96 -3.24
CA LEU A 96 -11.00 -6.57 -4.40
C LEU A 96 -10.58 -8.01 -4.10
N GLY A 97 -9.96 -8.27 -2.94
CA GLY A 97 -9.61 -9.63 -2.51
C GLY A 97 -10.82 -10.55 -2.49
N ALA A 98 -11.93 -10.12 -1.90
CA ALA A 98 -13.17 -10.90 -1.86
C ALA A 98 -13.76 -11.13 -3.27
N ALA A 99 -13.72 -10.13 -4.15
CA ALA A 99 -14.25 -10.24 -5.50
C ALA A 99 -13.42 -11.18 -6.41
N PHE A 100 -12.10 -11.19 -6.24
CA PHE A 100 -11.18 -12.04 -7.01
C PHE A 100 -10.94 -13.41 -6.37
N LEU A 101 -11.41 -13.64 -5.15
CA LEU A 101 -11.31 -14.93 -4.48
C LEU A 101 -12.10 -15.98 -5.28
N LYS A 102 -11.39 -16.96 -5.84
CA LYS A 102 -12.04 -18.08 -6.52
C LYS A 102 -12.89 -18.86 -5.53
N LYS A 103 -14.15 -19.08 -5.88
CA LYS A 103 -15.07 -19.91 -5.09
C LYS A 103 -14.47 -21.32 -5.00
N GLN A 104 -14.01 -21.73 -3.81
CA GLN A 104 -13.62 -23.11 -3.56
C GLN A 104 -14.91 -23.95 -3.60
N ALA A 105 -15.20 -24.56 -4.75
CA ALA A 105 -16.24 -25.58 -4.83
C ALA A 105 -15.77 -26.81 -4.03
N ARG A 106 -16.65 -27.32 -3.17
CA ARG A 106 -16.41 -28.55 -2.40
C ARG A 106 -16.64 -29.77 -3.27
#